data_AF-A0A552EDT0-F1
#
_entry.id   AF-A0A552EDT0-F1
#
_cell.length_a   1.000
_cell.length_b   1.000
_cell.length_c   1.000
_cell.angle_alpha   90.00
_cell.angle_beta   90.00
_cell.angle_gamma   90.00
#
_symmetry.space_group_name_H-M   'P 1'
#
loop_
_entity.id
_entity.type
_entity.pdbx_description
1 polymer ?
#
loop_
_entity_poly.entity_id
_entity_poly.type
_entity_poly.pdbx_seq_one_letter_code
_entity_poly.pdbx_strand_id
1 'polypeptide(L)' 'AYGAVAGIEINEGVDRYAYRKGLFVIKPSGDTVAIINDADFQPNTW' A
#
# COMPACT_ATOMS: atom_id res chain seq x y z
N ALA A 1 -23.66 0.29 16.43
CA ALA A 1 -22.42 -0.21 15.81
C ALA A 1 -21.41 0.93 15.84
N TYR A 2 -20.23 0.71 16.41
CA TYR A 2 -19.16 1.69 16.40
C TYR A 2 -18.29 1.40 15.19
N GLY A 3 -18.45 2.18 14.11
CA GLY A 3 -17.60 2.07 12.93
C GLY A 3 -16.36 2.95 13.10
N ALA A 4 -15.18 2.40 12.85
CA ALA A 4 -13.96 3.18 12.70
C ALA A 4 -13.80 3.56 11.22
N VAL A 5 -13.70 4.86 10.93
CA VAL A 5 -13.35 5.36 9.60
C VAL A 5 -11.91 5.87 9.66
N ALA A 6 -10.98 5.12 9.07
CA ALA A 6 -9.62 5.59 8.85
C ALA A 6 -9.55 6.25 7.47
N GLY A 7 -9.41 7.57 7.42
CA GLY A 7 -9.01 8.26 6.19
C GLY A 7 -7.54 8.02 5.94
N ILE A 8 -7.20 7.14 4.99
CA ILE A 8 -5.82 6.95 4.54
C ILE A 8 -5.60 7.90 3.36
N GLU A 9 -4.92 9.01 3.59
CA GLU A 9 -4.46 9.89 2.52
C GLU A 9 -3.09 9.42 2.05
N ILE A 10 -3.01 8.96 0.80
CA ILE A 10 -1.75 8.60 0.16
C ILE A 10 -1.34 9.80 -0.68
N ASN A 11 -0.29 10.49 -0.25
CA ASN A 11 0.31 11.56 -1.05
C ASN A 11 0.73 11.02 -2.42
N GLU A 12 0.51 11.82 -3.46
CA GLU A 12 0.84 11.45 -4.83
C GLU A 12 2.32 11.00 -4.95
N GLY A 13 2.54 9.82 -5.52
CA GLY A 13 3.88 9.27 -5.76
C GLY A 13 4.54 8.54 -4.60
N VAL A 14 3.94 8.50 -3.40
CA VAL A 14 4.45 7.70 -2.27
C VAL A 14 4.47 6.21 -2.59
N ASP A 15 3.46 5.73 -3.33
CA ASP A 15 3.40 4.35 -3.81
C ASP A 15 4.57 3.99 -4.74
N ARG A 16 4.90 4.88 -5.69
CA ARG A 16 6.04 4.72 -6.59
C ARG A 16 7.37 4.74 -5.84
N TYR A 17 7.49 5.61 -4.83
CA TYR A 17 8.68 5.64 -3.98
C TYR A 17 8.84 4.33 -3.20
N ALA A 18 7.78 3.86 -2.54
CA ALA A 18 7.77 2.62 -1.79
C ALA A 18 8.12 1.41 -2.69
N TYR A 19 7.49 1.31 -3.86
CA TYR A 19 7.80 0.28 -4.87
C TYR A 19 9.30 0.27 -5.22
N ARG A 20 9.88 1.44 -5.54
CA ARG A 20 11.31 1.57 -5.88
C ARG A 20 12.26 1.25 -4.74
N LYS A 21 11.79 1.34 -3.49
CA LYS A 21 12.57 0.99 -2.29
C LYS A 21 12.43 -0.47 -1.90
N GLY A 22 11.72 -1.28 -2.68
CA GLY A 22 11.44 -2.67 -2.35
C GLY A 22 10.50 -2.80 -1.14
N LEU A 23 9.64 -1.79 -0.91
CA LEU A 23 8.62 -1.81 0.13
C LEU A 23 7.28 -2.23 -0.46
N PHE A 24 6.55 -3.07 0.28
CA PHE A 24 5.20 -3.46 -0.10
C PHE A 24 4.24 -2.26 -0.03
N VAL A 25 3.41 -2.10 -1.04
CA VAL A 25 2.40 -1.06 -1.13
C VAL A 25 1.03 -1.67 -0.86
N ILE A 26 0.38 -1.22 0.22
CA ILE A 26 -0.98 -1.61 0.57
C ILE A 26 -1.95 -0.47 0.26
N LYS A 27 -3.13 -0.80 -0.28
CA LYS A 27 -4.21 0.17 -0.54
C LYS A 27 -5.55 -0.39 -0.05
N PRO A 28 -6.47 0.47 0.41
CA PRO A 28 -7.86 0.06 0.64
C PRO A 28 -8.47 -0.54 -0.62
N SER A 29 -9.23 -1.62 -0.46
CA SER A 29 -9.93 -2.35 -1.49
C SER A 29 -11.31 -2.75 -0.96
N GLY A 30 -12.28 -1.85 -1.11
CA GLY A 30 -13.60 -1.98 -0.49
C GLY A 30 -13.49 -2.09 1.03
N ASP A 31 -13.93 -3.23 1.57
CA ASP A 31 -13.93 -3.54 3.00
C ASP A 31 -12.58 -4.07 3.54
N THR A 32 -11.58 -4.24 2.66
CA THR A 32 -10.30 -4.88 2.99
C THR A 32 -9.11 -4.02 2.53
N VAL A 33 -7.89 -4.51 2.76
CA VAL A 33 -6.66 -3.95 2.18
C VAL A 33 -6.03 -4.97 1.23
N ALA A 34 -5.46 -4.48 0.13
CA ALA A 34 -4.75 -5.31 -0.85
C ALA A 34 -3.30 -4.84 -0.99
N ILE A 35 -2.39 -5.79 -1.14
CA ILE A 35 -1.05 -5.53 -1.65
C ILE A 35 -1.16 -5.36 -3.17
N ILE A 36 -0.62 -4.27 -3.69
CA ILE A 36 -0.75 -3.91 -5.11
C ILE A 36 0.57 -3.96 -5.89
N ASN A 37 1.62 -4.52 -5.30
CA ASN A 37 2.85 -4.80 -6.01
C ASN A 37 2.59 -5.84 -7.12
N ASP A 38 3.24 -5.68 -8.28
CA ASP A 38 3.14 -6.61 -9.40
C ASP A 38 4.07 -7.83 -9.22
N ALA A 39 4.07 -8.71 -10.22
CA ALA A 39 4.87 -9.94 -10.21
C ALA A 39 6.39 -9.69 -10.34
N ASP A 40 6.81 -8.51 -10.81
CA ASP A 40 8.21 -8.16 -11.00
C ASP A 40 8.81 -7.47 -9.76
N PHE A 41 7.99 -7.24 -8.73
CA PHE A 41 8.40 -6.59 -7.49
C PHE A 41 9.52 -7.35 -6.77
N GLN A 42 10.57 -6.63 -6.41
CA GLN A 42 11.71 -7.14 -5.66
C GLN A 42 11.70 -6.55 -4.23
N PRO A 43 11.39 -7.35 -3.20
CA PRO A 43 11.36 -6.87 -1.82
C PRO A 43 12.77 -6.59 -1.31
N ASN A 44 12.92 -5.52 -0.54
CA ASN A 44 14.15 -5.26 0.20
C ASN A 44 14.13 -6.06 1.51
N THR A 45 15.01 -7.05 1.64
CA THR A 45 15.18 -7.86 2.86
C THR A 45 16.18 -7.20 3.80
N TRP A 46 15.79 -7.06 5.07
CA TRP A 46 16.60 -6.51 6.16
C TRP A 46 17.35 -7.61 6.90
#